data_AF-A0A920DRV4-F1
#
_entry.id   AF-A0A920DRV4-F1
#
_cell.length_a   1.000
_cell.length_b   1.000
_cell.length_c   1.000
_cell.angle_alpha   90.00
_cell.angle_beta   90.00
_cell.angle_gamma   90.00
#
_symmetry.space_group_name_H-M   'P 1'
#
loop_
_entity.id
_entity.type
_entity.pdbx_description
1 polymer ?
#
loop_
_entity_poly.entity_id
_entity_poly.type
_entity_poly.pdbx_seq_one_letter_code
_entity_poly.pdbx_strand_id
1 'polypeptide(L)'
;MVRDEFPKGFASGDLLVELNALIFKNKNTQFIFNMGLKTASGSQFRNARYTDAPAYYFDLSYHLENSITKDLSYDLGTLLGLYVLADLYGK
;
A
#
# COMPACT_ATOMS: atom_id res chain seq x y z
N MET A 1 23.16 25.74 -15.35
CA MET A 1 22.88 24.29 -15.43
C MET A 1 24.20 23.55 -15.37
N VAL A 2 24.54 22.96 -14.23
CA VAL A 2 25.62 21.99 -14.14
C VAL A 2 24.94 20.68 -13.77
N ARG A 3 24.94 19.75 -14.71
CA ARG A 3 24.39 18.40 -14.55
C ARG A 3 25.60 17.54 -14.18
N ASP A 4 25.64 17.06 -12.93
CA ASP A 4 26.69 16.14 -12.48
C ASP A 4 26.67 14.89 -13.38
N GLU A 5 27.77 14.66 -14.09
CA GLU A 5 27.88 13.68 -15.19
C GLU A 5 28.14 12.24 -14.69
N PHE A 6 28.18 12.02 -13.37
CA PHE A 6 28.41 10.70 -12.77
C PHE A 6 27.64 10.51 -11.45
N PRO A 7 26.44 9.89 -11.46
CA PRO A 7 25.83 9.45 -10.22
C PRO A 7 26.55 8.19 -9.73
N LYS A 8 27.63 8.36 -8.97
CA LYS A 8 28.21 7.28 -8.16
C LYS A 8 27.51 7.26 -6.81
N GLY A 9 26.44 6.49 -6.71
CA GLY A 9 25.72 6.24 -5.47
C GLY A 9 24.95 4.94 -5.57
N PHE A 10 25.08 4.07 -4.57
CA PHE A 10 24.22 2.90 -4.42
C PHE A 10 22.79 3.41 -4.12
N ALA A 11 21.83 3.08 -4.98
CA ALA A 11 20.42 3.21 -4.66
C ALA A 11 20.06 2.00 -3.79
N SER A 12 19.86 2.23 -2.48
CA SER A 12 19.14 1.25 -1.67
C SER A 12 17.68 1.28 -2.15
N GLY A 13 17.09 0.11 -2.39
CA GLY A 13 15.73 -0.01 -2.90
C GLY A 13 14.69 0.23 -1.79
N ASP A 14 13.53 0.76 -2.17
CA ASP A 14 12.39 0.89 -1.26
C ASP A 14 11.97 -0.50 -0.74
N LEU A 15 11.76 -0.62 0.57
CA LEU A 15 11.15 -1.78 1.20
C LEU A 15 9.65 -1.54 1.38
N LEU A 16 8.84 -2.48 0.89
CA LEU A 16 7.42 -2.58 1.18
C LEU A 16 7.20 -3.78 2.10
N VAL A 17 6.60 -3.54 3.26
CA VAL A 17 6.19 -4.58 4.21
C VAL A 17 4.68 -4.54 4.34
N GLU A 18 4.03 -5.67 4.09
CA GLU A 18 2.58 -5.79 4.15
C GLU A 18 2.17 -6.90 5.13
N LEU A 19 1.12 -6.62 5.90
CA LEU A 19 0.45 -7.54 6.79
C LEU A 19 -1.00 -7.66 6.34
N ASN A 20 -1.42 -8.87 6.04
CA ASN A 20 -2.80 -9.22 5.73
C ASN A 20 -3.27 -10.23 6.78
N ALA A 21 -4.24 -9.83 7.58
CA ALA A 21 -4.82 -10.63 8.64
C ALA A 21 -6.28 -10.94 8.31
N LEU A 22 -6.57 -12.21 8.06
CA LEU A 22 -7.95 -12.70 8.01
C LEU A 22 -8.52 -12.67 9.43
N ILE A 23 -9.38 -11.70 9.71
CA ILE A 23 -9.99 -11.52 11.04
C ILE A 23 -11.07 -12.59 11.26
N PHE A 24 -11.96 -12.76 10.29
CA PHE A 24 -12.89 -13.89 10.29
C PHE A 24 -13.32 -14.26 8.87
N LYS A 25 -13.70 -15.53 8.72
CA LYS A 25 -14.34 -16.06 7.51
C LYS A 25 -15.51 -16.95 7.92
N ASN A 26 -16.64 -16.74 7.26
CA ASN A 26 -17.78 -17.65 7.28
C ASN A 26 -18.06 -18.12 5.86
N LYS A 27 -19.08 -18.97 5.67
CA LYS A 27 -19.44 -19.58 4.39
C LYS A 27 -19.57 -18.59 3.22
N ASN A 28 -20.06 -17.39 3.50
CA ASN A 28 -20.42 -16.38 2.51
C ASN A 28 -19.79 -15.01 2.82
N THR A 29 -18.99 -14.90 3.88
CA THR A 29 -18.49 -13.58 4.32
C THR A 29 -17.03 -13.65 4.72
N GLN A 30 -16.27 -12.60 4.42
CA GLN A 30 -14.88 -12.48 4.80
C GLN A 30 -14.60 -11.08 5.36
N PHE A 31 -13.82 -11.00 6.43
CA PHE A 31 -13.35 -9.75 6.99
C PHE A 31 -11.83 -9.80 7.16
N ILE A 32 -11.14 -8.84 6.54
CA ILE A 32 -9.69 -8.79 6.45
C ILE A 32 -9.21 -7.44 6.97
N PHE A 33 -8.14 -7.47 7.74
CA PHE A 33 -7.37 -6.29 8.11
C PHE A 33 -6.06 -6.30 7.32
N ASN A 34 -5.77 -5.19 6.67
CA ASN A 34 -4.53 -4.98 5.94
C ASN A 34 -3.76 -3.82 6.56
N MET A 35 -2.44 -3.93 6.55
CA MET A 35 -1.55 -2.85 6.90
C MET A 35 -0.32 -2.93 6.01
N GLY A 36 0.14 -1.79 5.49
CA GLY A 36 1.37 -1.72 4.72
C GLY A 36 2.25 -0.56 5.15
N LEU A 37 3.55 -0.79 5.08
CA LEU A 37 4.60 0.18 5.34
C LEU A 37 5.53 0.21 4.12
N LYS A 38 5.59 1.33 3.44
CA LYS A 38 6.56 1.61 2.37
C LYS A 38 7.63 2.54 2.91
N THR A 39 8.88 2.12 2.86
CA THR A 39 10.03 2.99 3.16
C THR A 39 10.48 3.69 1.88
N ALA A 40 10.88 4.95 1.98
CA ALA A 40 11.67 5.62 0.96
C ALA A 40 13.15 5.56 1.38
N SER A 41 13.94 4.66 0.78
CA SER A 41 15.37 4.47 1.15
C SER A 41 16.35 5.12 0.14
N GLY A 42 15.83 5.94 -0.77
CA GLY A 42 16.61 6.62 -1.80
C GLY A 42 17.63 7.62 -1.24
N SER A 43 18.92 7.39 -1.49
CA SER A 43 20.05 8.26 -1.17
C SER A 43 20.09 9.59 -1.96
N GLN A 44 19.00 9.96 -2.64
CA GLN A 44 18.85 11.17 -3.43
C GLN A 44 17.76 12.09 -2.87
N PHE A 45 17.96 12.61 -1.65
CA PHE A 45 17.14 13.68 -1.08
C PHE A 45 17.00 14.92 -1.99
N ARG A 46 17.94 15.11 -2.93
CA ARG A 46 17.96 16.23 -3.88
C ARG A 46 17.14 15.98 -5.16
N ASN A 47 16.66 14.75 -5.38
CA ASN A 47 15.97 14.33 -6.61
C ASN A 47 14.71 13.48 -6.34
N ALA A 48 14.35 13.29 -5.07
CA ALA A 48 13.15 12.57 -4.65
C ALA A 48 11.90 13.33 -5.14
N ARG A 49 11.03 12.65 -5.89
CA ARG A 49 9.74 13.19 -6.33
C ARG A 49 8.77 13.19 -5.15
N TYR A 50 7.68 13.96 -5.24
CA TYR A 50 6.57 13.98 -4.24
C TYR A 50 5.96 12.59 -3.93
N THR A 51 6.33 11.54 -4.67
CA THR A 51 5.84 10.15 -4.54
C THR A 51 6.87 9.21 -3.90
N ASP A 52 8.08 9.71 -3.61
CA ASP A 52 9.15 9.00 -2.91
C ASP A 52 9.08 9.26 -1.39
N ALA A 53 7.87 9.46 -0.88
CA ALA A 53 7.58 9.61 0.54
C ALA A 53 7.45 8.24 1.20
N PRO A 54 7.96 8.06 2.44
CA PRO A 54 7.54 6.91 3.23
C PRO A 54 6.02 6.98 3.41
N ALA A 55 5.37 5.85 3.22
CA ALA A 55 3.92 5.76 3.26
C ALA A 55 3.51 4.62 4.17
N TYR A 56 2.40 4.81 4.87
CA TYR A 56 1.76 3.72 5.58
C TYR A 56 0.28 3.73 5.30
N TYR A 57 -0.30 2.55 5.26
CA TYR A 57 -1.72 2.38 5.13
C TYR A 57 -2.22 1.32 6.09
N PHE A 58 -3.49 1.43 6.45
CA PHE A 58 -4.25 0.34 7.01
C PHE A 58 -5.66 0.38 6.44
N ASP A 59 -6.21 -0.79 6.17
CA ASP A 59 -7.58 -0.91 5.71
C ASP A 59 -8.29 -2.13 6.29
N LEU A 60 -9.60 -2.02 6.32
CA LEU A 60 -10.52 -3.10 6.64
C LEU A 60 -11.33 -3.39 5.39
N SER A 61 -11.28 -4.64 4.93
CA SER A 61 -12.13 -5.10 3.84
C SER A 61 -13.15 -6.12 4.35
N TYR A 62 -14.40 -5.93 3.93
CA TYR A 62 -15.49 -6.86 4.17
C TYR A 62 -16.06 -7.31 2.84
N HIS A 63 -16.19 -8.62 2.65
CA HIS A 63 -16.70 -9.25 1.45
C HIS A 63 -17.91 -10.12 1.79
N LEU A 64 -18.91 -10.10 0.90
CA LEU A 64 -20.13 -10.91 0.96
C LEU A 64 -20.32 -11.60 -0.39
N GLU A 65 -20.05 -12.89 -0.41
CA GLU A 65 -20.21 -13.76 -1.57
C GLU A 65 -21.54 -14.52 -1.48
N ASN A 66 -22.38 -14.45 -2.51
CA ASN A 66 -23.63 -15.20 -2.58
C ASN A 66 -23.91 -15.69 -4.00
N SER A 67 -24.53 -16.87 -4.09
CA SER A 67 -25.01 -17.43 -5.35
C SER A 67 -26.52 -17.23 -5.44
N ILE A 68 -26.98 -16.56 -6.51
CA ILE A 68 -28.41 -16.38 -6.82
C ILE A 68 -28.94 -17.64 -7.51
N THR A 69 -28.15 -18.17 -8.44
CA THR A 69 -28.45 -19.39 -9.21
C THR A 69 -27.19 -20.25 -9.25
N LYS A 70 -27.31 -21.52 -9.65
CA LYS A 70 -26.14 -22.42 -9.84
C LYS A 70 -25.08 -21.83 -10.79
N ASP A 71 -25.50 -20.98 -11.73
CA ASP A 71 -24.62 -20.38 -12.74
C ASP A 71 -24.33 -18.88 -12.48
N LEU A 72 -24.94 -18.28 -11.45
CA LEU A 72 -24.79 -16.84 -11.18
C LEU A 72 -24.49 -16.60 -9.71
N SER A 73 -23.27 -16.11 -9.45
CA SER A 73 -22.81 -15.66 -8.13
C SER A 73 -22.35 -14.21 -8.19
N TYR A 74 -22.46 -13.51 -7.06
CA TYR A 74 -21.98 -12.16 -6.86
C TYR A 74 -21.12 -12.09 -5.59
N ASP A 75 -20.11 -11.23 -5.62
CA ASP A 75 -19.32 -10.82 -4.46
C ASP A 75 -19.44 -9.30 -4.31
N LEU A 76 -19.88 -8.86 -3.12
CA LEU A 76 -19.97 -7.46 -2.75
C LEU A 76 -18.92 -7.16 -1.69
N GLY A 77 -18.03 -6.23 -2.01
CA GLY A 77 -16.97 -5.78 -1.12
C GLY A 77 -17.16 -4.33 -0.66
N THR A 78 -16.86 -4.05 0.59
CA THR A 78 -16.65 -2.69 1.11
C THR A 78 -15.25 -2.60 1.71
N LEU A 79 -14.55 -1.51 1.41
CA LEU A 79 -13.21 -1.24 1.95
C LEU A 79 -13.22 0.11 2.67
N LEU A 80 -12.70 0.12 3.89
CA LEU A 80 -12.45 1.31 4.67
C LEU A 80 -10.95 1.41 4.94
N GLY A 81 -10.28 2.35 4.28
CA GLY A 81 -8.84 2.51 4.38
C GLY A 81 -8.42 3.92 4.82
N LEU A 82 -7.32 3.99 5.56
CA LEU A 82 -6.55 5.21 5.76
C LEU A 82 -5.20 5.06 5.05
N TYR A 83 -4.91 6.00 4.16
CA TYR A 83 -3.64 6.09 3.46
C TYR A 83 -2.93 7.37 3.88
N VAL A 84 -1.74 7.22 4.45
CA VAL A 84 -0.91 8.35 4.85
C VAL A 84 0.35 8.36 4.01
N LEU A 85 0.56 9.49 3.36
CA LEU A 85 1.78 9.84 2.64
C LEU A 85 2.53 10.85 3.51
N ALA A 86 3.75 10.54 3.92
CA ALA A 86 4.56 11.51 4.66
C ALA A 86 5.33 12.39 3.67
N ASP A 87 4.84 13.60 3.43
CA ASP A 87 5.58 14.56 2.62
C ASP A 87 6.89 14.92 3.32
N LEU A 88 8.03 14.62 2.68
CA LEU A 88 9.36 14.95 3.17
C LEU A 88 9.68 16.39 2.78
N TYR A 89 8.92 17.36 3.27
CA TYR A 89 9.25 18.78 3.15
C TYR A 89 9.59 19.38 4.51
N GLY A 90 10.88 19.68 4.72
CA GLY A 90 11.34 20.65 5.72
C GLY A 90 12.47 20.22 6.65
N LYS A 91 13.72 20.29 6.17
CA LYS A 91 14.77 21.14 6.77
C LYS A 91 15.92 21.37 5.81
#